data_AF-A0AA96QB74-F1
#
_entry.id   AF-A0AA96QB74-F1
#
_cell.length_a   1.000
_cell.length_b   1.000
_cell.length_c   1.000
_cell.angle_alpha   90.00
_cell.angle_beta   90.00
_cell.angle_gamma   90.00
#
_symmetry.space_group_name_H-M   'P 1'
#
loop_
_entity.id
_entity.type
_entity.pdbx_description
1 polymer ?
#
loop_
_entity_poly.entity_id
_entity_poly.type
_entity_poly.pdbx_seq_one_letter_code
_entity_poly.pdbx_strand_id
1 'polypeptide(L)'
;MLVVDQYEGRVFDDYDEAGAHAERVGFPALMAAAVDAVAGLPDGFVAAGFSNGAGMAEYVATRRRCAGLLLFSGALPLDLLGDLPWPTGLRAQLHHTVDDPFRRQEWIDRVVADAARAGGHVEAHDYDGSGHLFTDPSLPGEYDAGAAELLWQRALGFVDGL
;
A
#
# COMPACT_ATOMS: atom_id res chain seq x y z
N MET A 1 -3.21 -5.53 -15.99
CA MET A 1 -3.19 -4.65 -14.80
C MET A 1 -4.56 -4.00 -14.69
N LEU A 2 -5.19 -4.07 -13.50
CA LEU A 2 -6.41 -3.34 -13.18
C LEU A 2 -6.00 -2.16 -12.26
N VAL A 3 -6.50 -0.97 -12.54
CA VAL A 3 -6.34 0.20 -11.66
C VAL A 3 -7.69 0.47 -11.00
N VAL A 4 -7.70 0.53 -9.67
CA VAL A 4 -8.91 0.82 -8.89
C VAL A 4 -9.02 2.32 -8.73
N ASP A 5 -10.06 2.90 -9.32
CA ASP A 5 -10.40 4.30 -9.14
C ASP A 5 -11.31 4.46 -7.92
N GLN A 6 -10.71 4.85 -6.79
CA GLN A 6 -11.40 4.96 -5.51
C GLN A 6 -12.32 6.19 -5.42
N TYR A 7 -12.20 7.14 -6.34
CA TYR A 7 -12.86 8.44 -6.26
C TYR A 7 -13.61 8.82 -7.54
N GLU A 8 -13.91 7.84 -8.41
CA GLU A 8 -14.69 8.00 -9.64
C GLU A 8 -14.18 9.14 -10.55
N GLY A 9 -12.86 9.22 -10.70
CA GLY A 9 -12.18 10.18 -11.56
C GLY A 9 -11.89 11.51 -10.87
N ARG A 10 -12.26 11.70 -9.60
CA ARG A 10 -11.87 12.87 -8.83
C ARG A 10 -10.40 12.81 -8.46
N VAL A 11 -9.70 13.91 -8.73
CA VAL A 11 -8.27 14.11 -8.42
C VAL A 11 -8.10 15.30 -7.47
N PHE A 12 -6.94 15.37 -6.81
CA PHE A 12 -6.60 16.39 -5.83
C PHE A 12 -5.17 16.85 -6.07
N ASP A 13 -4.94 18.16 -5.91
CA ASP A 13 -3.60 18.76 -5.98
C ASP A 13 -3.02 19.05 -4.57
N ASP A 14 -3.76 18.65 -3.52
CA ASP A 14 -3.46 18.94 -2.12
C ASP A 14 -3.82 17.75 -1.20
N TYR A 15 -2.93 17.43 -0.26
CA TYR A 15 -3.13 16.32 0.68
C TYR A 15 -4.22 16.60 1.70
N ASP A 16 -4.40 17.85 2.15
CA ASP A 16 -5.44 18.16 3.13
C ASP A 16 -6.83 17.99 2.49
N GLU A 17 -7.03 18.44 1.25
CA GLU A 17 -8.27 18.18 0.51
C GLU A 17 -8.49 16.68 0.26
N ALA A 18 -7.45 15.96 -0.20
CA ALA A 18 -7.52 14.53 -0.47
C ALA A 18 -7.85 13.74 0.81
N GLY A 19 -7.20 14.05 1.93
CA GLY A 19 -7.42 13.45 3.23
C GLY A 19 -8.83 13.73 3.75
N ALA A 20 -9.28 14.98 3.71
CA ALA A 20 -10.66 15.34 4.10
C ALA A 20 -11.72 14.67 3.20
N HIS A 21 -11.39 14.39 1.94
CA HIS A 21 -12.27 13.58 1.09
C HIS A 21 -12.30 12.11 1.50
N ALA A 22 -11.13 11.50 1.70
CA ALA A 22 -11.03 10.11 2.16
C ALA A 22 -11.75 9.90 3.50
N GLU A 23 -11.61 10.83 4.45
CA GLU A 23 -12.33 10.81 5.73
C GLU A 23 -13.85 10.89 5.56
N ARG A 24 -14.32 11.75 4.65
CA ARG A 24 -15.75 11.91 4.36
C ARG A 24 -16.36 10.68 3.69
N VAL A 25 -15.62 10.00 2.83
CA VAL A 25 -16.04 8.70 2.25
C VAL A 25 -16.00 7.61 3.32
N GLY A 26 -14.93 7.61 4.13
CA GLY A 26 -14.67 6.67 5.21
C GLY A 26 -13.91 5.42 4.75
N PHE A 27 -12.94 5.00 5.56
CA PHE A 27 -12.13 3.79 5.32
C PHE A 27 -12.95 2.53 5.03
N PRO A 28 -14.03 2.20 5.76
CA PRO A 28 -14.83 1.00 5.46
C PRO A 28 -15.43 1.01 4.05
N ALA A 29 -15.86 2.17 3.55
CA ALA A 29 -16.41 2.28 2.20
C ALA A 29 -15.32 2.15 1.13
N LEU A 30 -14.15 2.77 1.33
CA LEU A 30 -12.99 2.64 0.44
C LEU A 30 -12.47 1.20 0.36
N MET A 31 -12.43 0.52 1.50
CA MET A 31 -12.04 -0.88 1.62
C MET A 31 -13.03 -1.81 0.90
N ALA A 32 -14.34 -1.59 1.07
CA ALA A 32 -15.37 -2.34 0.35
C ALA A 32 -15.25 -2.13 -1.16
N ALA A 33 -15.11 -0.88 -1.61
CA ALA A 33 -14.94 -0.54 -3.02
C ALA A 33 -13.69 -1.20 -3.64
N ALA A 34 -12.58 -1.26 -2.89
CA ALA A 34 -11.37 -1.95 -3.35
C ALA A 34 -11.59 -3.45 -3.61
N VAL A 35 -12.31 -4.12 -2.72
CA VAL A 35 -12.64 -5.55 -2.84
C VAL A 35 -13.61 -5.80 -3.98
N ASP A 36 -14.63 -4.96 -4.13
CA ASP A 36 -15.61 -5.04 -5.20
C ASP A 36 -14.95 -4.85 -6.57
N ALA A 37 -14.03 -3.90 -6.69
CA ALA A 37 -13.30 -3.62 -7.93
C ALA A 37 -12.48 -4.84 -8.41
N VAL A 38 -11.94 -5.64 -7.50
CA VAL A 38 -11.16 -6.84 -7.85
C VAL A 38 -11.99 -8.12 -7.89
N ALA A 39 -13.28 -8.09 -7.59
CA ALA A 39 -14.12 -9.29 -7.42
C ALA A 39 -14.10 -10.25 -8.62
N GLY A 40 -13.99 -9.71 -9.84
CA GLY A 40 -13.94 -10.49 -11.08
C GLY A 40 -12.56 -11.05 -11.46
N LEU A 41 -11.48 -10.69 -10.75
CA LEU A 41 -10.14 -11.18 -11.05
C LEU A 41 -9.98 -12.64 -10.60
N PRO A 42 -9.27 -13.49 -11.36
CA PRO A 42 -8.83 -14.79 -10.85
C PRO A 42 -7.84 -14.58 -9.69
N ASP A 43 -7.84 -15.50 -8.73
CA ASP A 43 -6.88 -15.48 -7.62
C ASP A 43 -5.42 -15.62 -8.12
N GLY A 44 -4.47 -15.19 -7.28
CA GLY A 44 -3.04 -15.22 -7.60
C GLY A 44 -2.51 -13.93 -8.23
N PHE A 45 -3.29 -12.84 -8.23
CA PHE A 45 -2.79 -11.53 -8.60
C PHE A 45 -1.93 -10.92 -7.48
N VAL A 46 -1.08 -9.95 -7.82
CA VAL A 46 -0.38 -9.10 -6.86
C VAL A 46 -1.23 -7.87 -6.59
N ALA A 47 -1.53 -7.61 -5.32
CA ALA A 47 -2.16 -6.36 -4.90
C ALA A 47 -1.08 -5.30 -4.65
N ALA A 48 -1.29 -4.08 -5.11
CA ALA A 48 -0.35 -2.99 -4.92
C ALA A 48 -1.10 -1.67 -4.69
N GLY A 49 -0.55 -0.79 -3.85
CA GLY A 49 -1.18 0.49 -3.57
C GLY A 49 -0.21 1.54 -3.05
N PHE A 50 -0.54 2.81 -3.31
CA PHE A 50 0.22 3.98 -2.88
C PHE A 50 -0.55 4.76 -1.82
N SER A 51 0.12 5.20 -0.76
CA SER A 51 -0.48 6.02 0.31
C SER A 51 -1.77 5.36 0.83
N ASN A 52 -2.90 6.07 0.81
CA ASN A 52 -4.22 5.51 1.13
C ASN A 52 -4.51 4.18 0.39
N GLY A 53 -4.12 4.08 -0.88
CA GLY A 53 -4.26 2.87 -1.68
C GLY A 53 -3.50 1.66 -1.14
N ALA A 54 -2.41 1.85 -0.38
CA ALA A 54 -1.67 0.76 0.25
C ALA A 54 -2.55 0.03 1.28
N GLY A 55 -3.27 0.78 2.12
CA GLY A 55 -4.25 0.22 3.06
C GLY A 55 -5.39 -0.54 2.36
N MET A 56 -5.79 -0.09 1.17
CA MET A 56 -6.80 -0.78 0.37
C MET A 56 -6.27 -2.08 -0.23
N ALA A 57 -4.99 -2.08 -0.66
CA ALA A 57 -4.32 -3.28 -1.13
C ALA A 57 -4.14 -4.31 0.00
N GLU A 58 -3.79 -3.87 1.22
CA GLU A 58 -3.77 -4.72 2.41
C GLU A 58 -5.14 -5.35 2.66
N TYR A 59 -6.19 -4.54 2.68
CA TYR A 59 -7.54 -5.05 2.88
C TYR A 59 -7.95 -6.05 1.79
N VAL A 60 -7.67 -5.77 0.52
CA VAL A 60 -7.89 -6.72 -0.58
C VAL A 60 -7.16 -8.03 -0.32
N ALA A 61 -5.91 -8.00 0.12
CA ALA A 61 -5.14 -9.20 0.43
C ALA A 61 -5.73 -10.02 1.59
N THR A 62 -6.40 -9.38 2.56
CA THR A 62 -7.14 -10.11 3.62
C THR A 62 -8.43 -10.77 3.13
N ARG A 63 -8.97 -10.36 1.98
CA ARG A 63 -10.24 -10.85 1.42
C ARG A 63 -10.08 -11.75 0.21
N ARG A 64 -8.95 -11.66 -0.50
CA ARG A 64 -8.66 -12.36 -1.76
C ARG A 64 -7.31 -13.04 -1.70
N ARG A 65 -7.18 -14.18 -2.38
CA ARG A 65 -5.91 -14.91 -2.46
C ARG A 65 -4.98 -14.19 -3.43
N CYS A 66 -4.07 -13.40 -2.89
CA CYS A 66 -3.03 -12.71 -3.66
C CYS A 66 -1.74 -13.54 -3.69
N ALA A 67 -0.96 -13.44 -4.77
CA ALA A 67 0.37 -14.03 -4.85
C ALA A 67 1.41 -13.22 -4.04
N GLY A 68 1.20 -11.91 -3.95
CA GLY A 68 2.04 -10.99 -3.18
C GLY A 68 1.35 -9.65 -2.97
N LEU A 69 1.97 -8.81 -2.16
CA LEU A 69 1.48 -7.49 -1.79
C LEU A 69 2.60 -6.44 -1.84
N LEU A 70 2.34 -5.30 -2.46
CA LEU A 70 3.28 -4.17 -2.55
C LEU A 70 2.66 -2.92 -1.93
N LEU A 71 3.31 -2.40 -0.89
CA LEU A 71 2.84 -1.25 -0.12
C LEU A 71 3.81 -0.08 -0.32
N PHE A 72 3.35 0.97 -0.97
CA PHE A 72 4.16 2.15 -1.24
C PHE A 72 3.66 3.32 -0.39
N SER A 73 4.49 3.80 0.53
CA SER A 73 4.21 4.96 1.37
C SER A 73 2.91 4.86 2.17
N GLY A 74 2.54 3.65 2.58
CA GLY A 74 1.41 3.41 3.45
C GLY A 74 1.43 2.00 4.01
N ALA A 75 0.89 1.83 5.21
CA ALA A 75 0.66 0.55 5.86
C ALA A 75 -0.41 0.73 6.93
N LEU A 76 -1.36 -0.17 7.03
CA LEU A 76 -2.42 -0.16 8.03
C LEU A 76 -2.30 -1.39 8.93
N PRO A 77 -2.18 -1.22 10.25
CA PRO A 77 -2.26 -2.35 11.15
C PRO A 77 -3.65 -3.01 11.08
N LEU A 78 -3.69 -4.31 11.40
CA LEU A 78 -4.87 -5.17 11.20
C LEU A 78 -6.13 -4.71 11.95
N ASP A 79 -5.99 -3.99 13.06
CA ASP A 79 -7.12 -3.41 13.81
C ASP A 79 -7.86 -2.33 13.03
N LEU A 80 -7.13 -1.52 12.24
CA LEU A 80 -7.72 -0.56 11.32
C LEU A 80 -8.36 -1.23 10.10
N LEU A 81 -8.02 -2.50 9.83
CA LEU A 81 -8.64 -3.33 8.79
C LEU A 81 -9.84 -4.15 9.30
N GLY A 82 -10.23 -3.98 10.57
CA GLY A 82 -11.34 -4.70 11.20
C GLY A 82 -10.93 -6.00 11.91
N ASP A 83 -9.72 -6.04 12.49
CA ASP A 83 -9.16 -7.16 13.26
C ASP A 83 -9.07 -8.48 12.49
N LEU A 84 -8.82 -8.40 11.18
CA LEU A 84 -8.63 -9.56 10.32
C LEU A 84 -7.20 -10.10 10.47
N PRO A 85 -6.96 -11.43 10.43
CA PRO A 85 -5.61 -11.95 10.45
C PRO A 85 -4.87 -11.62 9.15
N TRP A 86 -3.55 -11.44 9.24
CA TRP A 86 -2.70 -11.40 8.06
C TRP A 86 -2.85 -12.72 7.26
N PRO A 87 -2.92 -12.68 5.92
CA PRO A 87 -3.07 -13.89 5.12
C PRO A 87 -1.90 -14.85 5.30
N THR A 88 -2.19 -16.12 5.60
CA THR A 88 -1.15 -17.13 5.87
C THR A 88 -0.13 -17.21 4.74
N GLY A 89 1.15 -17.04 5.08
CA GLY A 89 2.27 -17.18 4.14
C GLY A 89 2.39 -16.07 3.09
N LEU A 90 1.54 -15.05 3.10
CA LEU A 90 1.62 -13.98 2.11
C LEU A 90 2.92 -13.18 2.28
N ARG A 91 3.65 -13.08 1.18
CA ARG A 91 4.85 -12.25 1.06
C ARG A 91 4.46 -10.84 0.66
N ALA A 92 5.14 -9.84 1.21
CA ALA A 92 4.94 -8.45 0.85
C ALA A 92 6.24 -7.64 0.83
N GLN A 93 6.23 -6.52 0.13
CA GLN A 93 7.20 -5.45 0.32
C GLN A 93 6.52 -4.17 0.77
N LEU A 94 7.22 -3.39 1.57
CA LEU A 94 6.80 -2.10 2.07
C LEU A 94 7.90 -1.08 1.80
N HIS A 95 7.56 0.08 1.24
CA HIS A 95 8.54 1.07 0.81
C HIS A 95 8.18 2.46 1.35
N HIS A 96 9.09 3.11 2.06
CA HIS A 96 8.89 4.45 2.62
C HIS A 96 10.17 5.28 2.57
N THR A 97 10.06 6.60 2.43
CA THR A 97 11.19 7.46 2.79
C THR A 97 11.27 7.59 4.31
N VAL A 98 12.48 7.76 4.85
CA VAL A 98 12.74 7.76 6.31
C VAL A 98 12.03 8.90 7.04
N ASP A 99 11.99 10.08 6.41
CA ASP A 99 11.44 11.32 6.98
C ASP A 99 10.06 11.68 6.38
N ASP A 100 9.36 10.71 5.76
CA ASP A 100 7.99 10.91 5.25
C ASP A 100 7.08 11.43 6.39
N PRO A 101 6.44 12.60 6.23
CA PRO A 101 5.61 13.20 7.28
C PRO A 101 4.37 12.38 7.66
N PHE A 102 3.92 11.48 6.78
CA PHE A 102 2.79 10.57 7.03
C PHE A 102 3.25 9.20 7.57
N ARG A 103 4.56 8.93 7.61
CA ARG A 103 5.10 7.66 8.08
C ARG A 103 4.76 7.41 9.54
N ARG A 104 4.31 6.18 9.81
CA ARG A 104 4.04 5.68 11.16
C ARG A 104 4.88 4.43 11.41
N GLN A 105 6.06 4.58 12.02
CA GLN A 105 6.96 3.44 12.31
C GLN A 105 6.25 2.34 13.08
N GLU A 106 5.45 2.71 14.09
CA GLU A 106 4.64 1.76 14.87
C GLU A 106 3.70 0.91 14.00
N TRP A 107 3.16 1.44 12.91
CA TRP A 107 2.26 0.71 12.02
C TRP A 107 3.05 -0.25 11.14
N ILE A 108 4.20 0.19 10.62
CA ILE A 108 5.14 -0.66 9.87
C ILE A 108 5.58 -1.85 10.72
N ASP A 109 6.02 -1.60 11.96
CA ASP A 109 6.49 -2.64 12.88
C ASP A 109 5.39 -3.67 13.18
N ARG A 110 4.14 -3.20 13.35
CA ARG A 110 2.98 -4.08 13.56
C ARG A 110 2.69 -4.94 12.34
N VAL A 111 2.67 -4.37 11.14
CA VAL A 111 2.44 -5.12 9.89
C VAL A 111 3.51 -6.20 9.71
N VAL A 112 4.78 -5.87 9.93
CA VAL A 112 5.90 -6.83 9.87
C VAL A 112 5.71 -7.96 10.90
N ALA A 113 5.37 -7.62 12.15
CA ALA A 113 5.16 -8.60 13.21
C ALA A 113 3.95 -9.51 12.94
N ASP A 114 2.86 -8.95 12.41
CA ASP A 114 1.64 -9.67 12.09
C ASP A 114 1.85 -10.64 10.92
N ALA A 115 2.58 -10.20 9.88
CA ALA A 115 2.98 -11.07 8.78
C ALA A 115 3.83 -12.25 9.25
N ALA A 116 4.86 -11.98 10.08
CA ALA A 116 5.71 -13.02 10.64
C ALA A 116 4.92 -14.05 11.47
N ARG A 117 3.95 -13.58 12.28
CA ARG A 117 3.08 -14.47 13.08
C ARG A 117 2.20 -15.36 12.21
N ALA A 118 1.77 -14.88 11.05
CA ALA A 118 1.00 -15.63 10.07
C ALA A 118 1.86 -16.52 9.15
N GLY A 119 3.18 -16.61 9.40
CA GLY A 119 4.13 -17.36 8.57
C GLY A 119 4.42 -16.71 7.22
N GLY A 120 4.02 -15.46 7.03
CA GLY A 120 4.40 -14.61 5.91
C GLY A 120 5.70 -13.85 6.17
N HIS A 121 6.06 -12.97 5.24
CA HIS A 121 7.27 -12.15 5.33
C HIS A 121 7.03 -10.80 4.65
N VAL A 122 7.37 -9.71 5.35
CA VAL A 122 7.34 -8.35 4.81
C VAL A 122 8.77 -7.83 4.71
N GLU A 123 9.20 -7.50 3.50
CA GLU A 123 10.47 -6.80 3.27
C GLU A 123 10.21 -5.28 3.38
N ALA A 124 10.61 -4.68 4.50
CA ALA A 124 10.54 -3.24 4.68
C ALA A 124 11.79 -2.56 4.11
N HIS A 125 11.58 -1.62 3.20
CA HIS A 125 12.62 -0.86 2.50
C HIS A 125 12.47 0.62 2.83
N ASP A 126 13.45 1.16 3.55
CA ASP A 126 13.58 2.60 3.77
C ASP A 126 14.45 3.23 2.67
N TYR A 127 14.12 4.46 2.33
CA TYR A 127 14.81 5.32 1.37
C TYR A 127 15.16 6.65 2.05
N ASP A 128 16.33 7.22 1.77
CA ASP A 128 16.67 8.54 2.29
C ASP A 128 15.71 9.61 1.74
N GLY A 129 15.39 10.62 2.55
CA GLY A 129 14.51 11.73 2.17
C GLY A 129 13.18 11.77 2.92
N SER A 130 12.31 12.70 2.52
CA SER A 130 11.04 13.00 3.21
C SER A 130 9.82 12.97 2.29
N GLY A 131 9.97 12.56 1.03
CA GLY A 131 8.88 12.52 0.06
C GLY A 131 7.89 11.40 0.40
N HIS A 132 6.61 11.74 0.54
CA HIS A 132 5.57 10.75 0.77
C HIS A 132 5.33 9.95 -0.50
N LEU A 133 4.99 10.60 -1.60
CA LEU A 133 4.87 10.02 -2.93
C LEU A 133 6.14 10.26 -3.75
N PHE A 134 7.31 9.93 -3.17
CA PHE A 134 8.63 10.15 -3.78
C PHE A 134 8.86 9.47 -5.15
N THR A 135 7.93 8.59 -5.56
CA THR A 135 7.93 7.92 -6.85
C THR A 135 7.19 8.68 -7.95
N ASP A 136 6.48 9.76 -7.60
CA ASP A 136 5.63 10.51 -8.53
C ASP A 136 6.38 11.74 -9.11
N PRO A 137 6.76 11.73 -10.40
CA PRO A 137 7.47 12.85 -11.02
C PRO A 137 6.63 14.13 -11.15
N SER A 138 5.31 14.06 -10.92
CA SER A 138 4.43 15.24 -10.91
C SER A 138 4.52 16.03 -9.60
N LEU A 139 5.14 15.48 -8.56
CA LEU A 139 5.35 16.10 -7.24
C LEU A 139 6.84 16.48 -7.06
N PRO A 140 7.34 17.56 -7.68
CA PRO A 140 8.77 17.88 -7.69
C PRO A 140 9.36 18.18 -6.30
N GLY A 141 8.52 18.47 -5.30
CA GLY A 141 8.93 18.66 -3.90
C GLY A 141 9.19 17.34 -3.15
N GLU A 142 8.72 16.22 -3.69
CA GLU A 142 8.82 14.89 -3.07
C GLU A 142 9.60 13.90 -3.94
N TYR A 143 9.52 14.06 -5.26
CA TYR A 143 10.08 13.15 -6.23
C TYR A 143 11.59 12.99 -6.07
N ASP A 144 12.03 11.74 -5.90
CA ASP A 144 13.43 11.35 -5.95
C ASP A 144 13.59 10.26 -7.01
N ALA A 145 14.20 10.61 -8.14
CA ALA A 145 14.37 9.71 -9.27
C ALA A 145 15.21 8.47 -8.92
N GLY A 146 16.23 8.61 -8.07
CA GLY A 146 17.12 7.51 -7.70
C GLY A 146 16.43 6.53 -6.75
N ALA A 147 15.73 7.05 -5.75
CA ALA A 147 14.91 6.24 -4.84
C ALA A 147 13.76 5.55 -5.59
N ALA A 148 13.11 6.26 -6.52
CA ALA A 148 12.04 5.70 -7.36
C ALA A 148 12.54 4.57 -8.27
N GLU A 149 13.70 4.73 -8.91
CA GLU A 149 14.31 3.67 -9.72
C GLU A 149 14.63 2.43 -8.86
N LEU A 150 15.24 2.63 -7.69
CA LEU A 150 15.59 1.53 -6.78
C LEU A 150 14.33 0.82 -6.24
N LEU A 151 13.27 1.56 -5.94
CA LEU A 151 11.97 1.00 -5.58
C LEU A 151 11.44 0.10 -6.69
N TRP A 152 11.43 0.57 -7.93
CA TRP A 152 10.92 -0.24 -9.03
C TRP A 152 11.77 -1.48 -9.31
N GLN A 153 13.09 -1.39 -9.18
CA GLN A 153 13.97 -2.56 -9.29
C GLN A 153 13.61 -3.64 -8.25
N ARG A 154 13.37 -3.24 -7.00
CA ARG A 154 13.00 -4.17 -5.91
C ARG A 154 11.60 -4.75 -6.12
N ALA A 155 10.62 -3.91 -6.42
CA ALA A 155 9.23 -4.32 -6.60
C ALA A 155 9.06 -5.27 -7.79
N LEU A 156 9.69 -4.97 -8.93
CA LEU A 156 9.65 -5.86 -10.10
C LEU A 156 10.38 -7.18 -9.83
N GLY A 157 11.57 -7.13 -9.21
CA GLY A 157 12.29 -8.34 -8.82
C GLY A 157 11.52 -9.21 -7.82
N PHE A 158 10.75 -8.59 -6.91
CA PHE A 158 9.84 -9.29 -6.03
C PHE A 158 8.74 -10.01 -6.79
N VAL A 159 8.05 -9.31 -7.71
CA VAL A 159 6.96 -9.89 -8.52
C VAL A 159 7.46 -11.03 -9.40
N ASP A 160 8.64 -10.90 -10.01
CA ASP A 160 9.26 -11.95 -10.82
C ASP A 160 9.64 -13.20 -9.99
N GLY A 161 9.80 -13.04 -8.68
CA GLY A 161 10.17 -14.10 -7.73
C GLY A 161 9.02 -14.71 -6.93
N LEU A 162 7.76 -14.42 -7.29
CA LEU A 162 6.55 -15.04 -6.73
C LEU A 162 6.15 -16.30 -7.51
#